data_AF-A0A1H5F4Z3-F1
#
_entry.id   AF-A0A1H5F4Z3-F1
#
_cell.length_a   1.000
_cell.length_b   1.000
_cell.length_c   1.000
_cell.angle_alpha   90.00
_cell.angle_beta   90.00
_cell.angle_gamma   90.00
#
_symmetry.space_group_name_H-M   'P 1'
#
loop_
_entity.id
_entity.type
_entity.pdbx_description
1 polymer ?
#
loop_
_entity_poly.entity_id
_entity_poly.type
_entity_poly.pdbx_seq_one_letter_code
_entity_poly.pdbx_strand_id
1 'polypeptide(L)'
;MTKEERARKNASTILKSMHSFGQSHLAKELDVSESTVSKWKPNGDIDKTAKMLAVLGLKVVPVTAQCFDPEYVEHLRALAQIGLTIPAQEQALDWEE
;
A
#
# COMPACT_ATOMS: atom_id res chain seq x y z
N MET A 1 -12.89 0.10 -6.57
CA MET A 1 -11.62 0.13 -7.32
C MET A 1 -11.63 -0.98 -8.36
N THR A 2 -11.55 -0.64 -9.63
CA THR A 2 -11.55 -1.60 -10.75
C THR A 2 -10.23 -2.37 -10.82
N LYS A 3 -10.22 -3.50 -11.56
CA LYS A 3 -8.99 -4.28 -11.80
C LYS A 3 -7.92 -3.43 -12.49
N GLU A 4 -8.32 -2.58 -13.43
CA GLU A 4 -7.41 -1.69 -14.15
C GLU A 4 -6.81 -0.61 -13.24
N GLU A 5 -7.62 0.00 -12.37
CA GLU A 5 -7.13 0.95 -11.38
C GLU A 5 -6.11 0.31 -10.43
N ARG A 6 -6.37 -0.93 -10.01
CA ARG A 6 -5.45 -1.70 -9.17
C ARG A 6 -4.15 -1.99 -9.91
N ALA A 7 -4.22 -2.38 -11.18
CA ALA A 7 -3.04 -2.61 -12.01
C ALA A 7 -2.17 -1.35 -12.13
N ARG A 8 -2.79 -0.18 -12.40
CA ARG A 8 -2.07 1.11 -12.45
C ARG A 8 -1.40 1.44 -11.12
N LYS A 9 -2.09 1.24 -9.99
CA LYS A 9 -1.50 1.44 -8.65
C LYS A 9 -0.33 0.50 -8.39
N ASN A 10 -0.49 -0.80 -8.68
CA ASN A 10 0.57 -1.80 -8.52
C ASN A 10 1.81 -1.43 -9.35
N ALA A 11 1.64 -1.06 -10.62
CA ALA A 11 2.74 -0.63 -11.48
C ALA A 11 3.46 0.61 -10.92
N SER A 12 2.69 1.60 -10.46
CA SER A 12 3.26 2.81 -9.83
C SER A 12 4.07 2.48 -8.57
N THR A 13 3.55 1.59 -7.70
CA THR A 13 4.26 1.15 -6.50
C THR A 13 5.56 0.43 -6.86
N ILE A 14 5.52 -0.52 -7.79
CA ILE A 14 6.70 -1.25 -8.26
C ILE A 14 7.77 -0.30 -8.79
N LEU A 15 7.38 0.64 -9.67
CA LEU A 15 8.31 1.62 -10.26
C LEU A 15 8.94 2.53 -9.21
N LYS A 16 8.17 3.01 -8.23
CA LYS A 16 8.68 3.84 -7.14
C LYS A 16 9.67 3.07 -6.27
N SER A 17 9.33 1.84 -5.90
CA SER A 17 10.22 0.98 -5.11
C SER A 17 11.50 0.64 -5.88
N MET A 18 11.40 0.30 -7.17
CA MET A 18 12.56 0.03 -8.01
C MET A 18 13.48 1.25 -8.16
N HIS A 19 12.91 2.45 -8.29
CA HIS A 19 13.70 3.69 -8.33
C HIS A 19 14.40 3.96 -6.99
N SER A 20 13.72 3.75 -5.87
CA SER A 20 14.30 3.94 -4.53
C SER A 20 15.39 2.92 -4.18
N PHE A 21 15.27 1.68 -4.69
CA PHE A 21 16.22 0.60 -4.42
C PHE A 21 17.43 0.61 -5.36
N GLY A 22 17.24 1.10 -6.60
CA GLY A 22 18.26 1.17 -7.63
C GLY A 22 18.26 -0.05 -8.56
N GLN A 23 18.33 0.20 -9.87
CA GLN A 23 18.24 -0.84 -10.90
C GLN A 23 19.45 -1.78 -10.90
N SER A 24 20.66 -1.27 -10.70
CA SER A 24 21.89 -2.07 -10.67
C SER A 24 21.92 -2.99 -9.45
N HIS A 25 21.46 -2.51 -8.30
CA HIS A 25 21.35 -3.32 -7.08
C HIS A 25 20.27 -4.40 -7.23
N LEU A 26 19.10 -4.04 -7.79
CA LEU A 26 18.05 -5.00 -8.11
C LEU A 26 18.53 -6.09 -9.08
N ALA A 27 19.29 -5.71 -10.11
CA ALA A 27 19.84 -6.65 -11.08
C ALA A 27 20.77 -7.68 -10.40
N LYS A 28 21.61 -7.21 -9.48
CA LYS A 28 22.51 -8.06 -8.68
C LYS A 28 21.73 -9.05 -7.80
N GLU A 29 20.71 -8.58 -7.08
CA GLU A 29 19.90 -9.45 -6.19
C GLU A 29 19.06 -10.47 -6.96
N LEU A 30 18.68 -10.15 -8.20
CA LEU A 30 17.90 -11.04 -9.06
C LEU A 30 18.76 -11.91 -9.98
N ASP A 31 20.10 -11.83 -9.87
CA ASP A 31 21.07 -12.54 -10.70
C ASP A 31 20.83 -12.34 -12.22
N VAL A 32 20.52 -11.10 -12.60
CA VAL A 32 20.31 -10.70 -14.00
C VAL A 32 21.19 -9.51 -14.37
N SER A 33 21.42 -9.30 -15.67
CA SER A 33 22.14 -8.11 -16.12
C SER A 33 21.32 -6.83 -15.87
N GLU A 34 22.00 -5.73 -15.58
CA GLU A 34 21.37 -4.41 -15.46
C GLU A 34 20.64 -4.01 -16.76
N SER A 35 21.17 -4.43 -17.91
CA SER A 35 20.53 -4.23 -19.21
C SER A 35 19.17 -4.95 -19.31
N THR A 36 19.00 -6.08 -18.62
CA THR A 36 17.74 -6.82 -18.54
C THR A 36 16.71 -6.03 -17.75
N VAL A 37 17.10 -5.53 -16.56
CA VAL A 37 16.22 -4.72 -15.70
C VAL A 37 15.82 -3.40 -16.38
N SER A 38 16.77 -2.74 -17.05
CA SER A 38 16.52 -1.51 -17.81
C SER A 38 15.47 -1.71 -18.92
N LYS A 39 15.44 -2.90 -19.54
CA LYS A 39 14.48 -3.26 -20.60
C LYS A 39 13.07 -3.57 -20.09
N TRP A 40 12.87 -3.88 -18.81
CA TRP A 40 11.54 -4.23 -18.28
C TRP A 40 10.51 -3.11 -18.41
N LYS A 41 10.95 -1.85 -18.26
CA LYS A 41 10.08 -0.68 -18.41
C LYS A 41 9.63 -0.49 -19.87
N PRO A 42 10.53 -0.37 -20.87
CA PRO A 42 10.12 -0.20 -22.27
C PRO A 42 9.42 -1.44 -22.85
N ASN A 43 9.68 -2.65 -22.35
CA ASN A 43 8.99 -3.87 -22.79
C ASN A 43 7.58 -4.04 -22.19
N GLY A 44 7.19 -3.17 -21.25
CA GLY A 44 5.91 -3.27 -20.54
C GLY A 44 5.81 -4.47 -19.61
N ASP A 45 6.93 -5.07 -19.20
CA ASP A 45 6.95 -6.26 -18.34
C ASP A 45 6.42 -5.94 -16.94
N ILE A 46 6.66 -4.71 -16.46
CA ILE A 46 6.12 -4.20 -15.21
C ILE A 46 4.60 -4.07 -15.29
N ASP A 47 4.07 -3.55 -16.40
CA ASP A 47 2.62 -3.40 -16.61
C ASP A 47 1.93 -4.76 -16.72
N LYS A 48 2.54 -5.73 -17.41
CA LYS A 48 2.04 -7.11 -17.49
C LYS A 48 1.97 -7.74 -16.10
N THR A 49 3.03 -7.61 -15.31
CA THR A 49 3.11 -8.14 -13.95
C THR A 49 2.07 -7.47 -13.05
N ALA A 50 1.93 -6.14 -13.12
CA ALA A 50 0.96 -5.40 -12.35
C ALA A 50 -0.50 -5.76 -12.69
N LYS A 51 -0.79 -5.99 -13.98
CA LYS A 51 -2.08 -6.51 -14.46
C LYS A 51 -2.34 -7.92 -13.96
N MET A 52 -1.35 -8.82 -14.05
CA MET A 52 -1.44 -10.18 -13.53
C MET A 52 -1.81 -10.17 -12.05
N LEU A 53 -1.08 -9.41 -11.23
CA LEU A 53 -1.37 -9.28 -9.80
C LEU A 53 -2.79 -8.75 -9.55
N ALA A 54 -3.23 -7.76 -10.32
CA ALA A 54 -4.57 -7.20 -10.16
C ALA A 54 -5.68 -8.19 -10.55
N VAL A 55 -5.48 -9.02 -11.59
CA VAL A 55 -6.41 -10.08 -12.01
C VAL A 55 -6.52 -11.16 -10.94
N LEU A 56 -5.40 -11.53 -10.31
CA LEU A 56 -5.35 -12.48 -9.20
C LEU A 56 -5.91 -11.92 -7.88
N GLY A 57 -6.39 -10.67 -7.87
CA GLY A 57 -6.91 -10.03 -6.66
C GLY A 57 -5.82 -9.56 -5.69
N LEU A 58 -4.54 -9.63 -6.07
CA LEU A 58 -3.42 -9.22 -5.26
C LEU A 58 -3.15 -7.71 -5.36
N LYS A 59 -2.68 -7.11 -4.27
CA LYS A 59 -2.24 -5.71 -4.20
C LYS A 59 -0.75 -5.67 -3.84
N VAL A 60 -0.02 -4.73 -4.43
CA VAL A 60 1.39 -4.48 -4.08
C VAL A 60 1.44 -3.39 -3.02
N VAL A 61 2.04 -3.71 -1.87
CA VAL A 61 2.26 -2.78 -0.76
C VAL A 61 3.70 -2.92 -0.28
N PRO A 62 4.36 -1.83 0.17
CA PRO A 62 5.66 -1.92 0.81
C PRO A 62 5.62 -2.82 2.04
N VAL A 63 6.72 -3.52 2.33
CA VAL A 63 6.82 -4.42 3.51
C VAL A 63 6.61 -3.68 4.83
N THR A 64 6.93 -2.38 4.87
CA THR A 64 6.72 -1.53 6.05
C THR A 64 5.25 -1.17 6.29
N ALA A 65 4.35 -1.43 5.33
CA ALA A 65 2.93 -1.13 5.47
C ALA A 65 2.17 -2.32 6.06
N GLN A 66 1.42 -2.09 7.13
CA GLN A 66 0.51 -3.07 7.68
C GLN A 66 -0.81 -3.07 6.90
N CYS A 67 -1.31 -4.26 6.58
CA CYS A 67 -2.60 -4.43 5.92
C CYS A 67 -3.63 -4.91 6.92
N PHE A 68 -4.72 -4.16 7.03
CA PHE A 68 -5.87 -4.51 7.86
C PHE A 68 -7.05 -4.88 6.98
N ASP A 69 -8.00 -5.61 7.57
CA ASP A 69 -9.30 -5.83 6.96
C ASP A 69 -10.02 -4.46 6.80
N PRO A 70 -10.50 -4.11 5.59
CA PRO A 70 -11.26 -2.88 5.39
C PRO A 70 -12.45 -2.73 6.35
N GLU A 71 -13.15 -3.81 6.66
CA GLU A 71 -14.32 -3.79 7.55
C GLU A 71 -13.91 -3.47 8.99
N TYR A 72 -12.79 -4.03 9.46
CA TYR A 72 -12.23 -3.71 10.76
C TYR A 72 -11.87 -2.22 10.89
N VAL A 73 -11.24 -1.65 9.86
CA VAL A 73 -10.88 -0.22 9.85
C VAL A 73 -12.13 0.67 9.85
N GLU A 74 -13.19 0.27 9.15
CA GLU A 74 -14.45 1.02 9.14
C GLU A 74 -15.17 0.95 10.49
N HIS A 75 -15.19 -0.21 11.14
CA HIS A 75 -15.71 -0.34 12.49
C HIS A 75 -14.95 0.53 13.50
N LEU A 76 -13.62 0.55 13.43
CA LEU A 76 -12.82 1.46 14.25
C LEU A 76 -13.15 2.93 13.99
N ARG A 77 -13.34 3.31 12.72
CA ARG A 77 -13.71 4.67 12.34
C ARG A 77 -15.08 5.06 12.91
N ALA A 78 -16.06 4.17 12.81
CA ALA A 78 -17.40 4.39 13.35
C ALA A 78 -17.37 4.58 14.88
N LEU A 79 -16.64 3.71 15.60
CA LEU A 79 -16.46 3.84 17.05
C LEU A 79 -15.75 5.14 17.45
N ALA A 80 -14.69 5.50 16.72
CA ALA A 80 -13.98 6.76 16.95
C ALA A 80 -14.89 7.97 16.74
N GLN A 81 -15.73 7.96 15.69
CA GLN A 81 -16.70 9.02 15.45
C GLN A 81 -17.70 9.14 16.59
N ILE A 82 -18.24 8.03 17.10
CA ILE A 82 -19.15 8.04 18.26
C ILE A 82 -18.45 8.68 19.46
N GLY A 83 -17.23 8.23 19.79
CA GLY A 83 -16.45 8.78 20.90
C GLY A 83 -16.16 10.28 20.80
N LEU A 84 -15.88 10.78 19.58
CA LEU A 84 -15.64 12.21 19.34
C LEU A 84 -16.91 13.07 19.41
N THR A 85 -18.08 12.48 19.17
CA THR A 85 -19.36 13.21 19.16
C THR A 85 -20.02 13.21 20.53
N ILE A 86 -19.63 12.28 21.42
CA ILE A 86 -20.02 12.31 22.82
C ILE A 86 -19.35 13.55 23.44
N PRO A 87 -20.12 14.56 23.89
CA PRO A 87 -19.54 15.70 24.58
C PRO A 87 -18.76 15.18 25.78
N ALA A 88 -17.58 15.76 26.02
CA ALA A 88 -16.78 15.42 27.19
C ALA A 88 -17.71 15.42 28.40
N GLN A 89 -17.93 14.24 28.97
CA GLN A 89 -18.59 14.13 30.24
C GLN A 89 -17.65 14.91 31.16
N GLU A 90 -18.06 16.11 31.60
CA GLU A 90 -17.42 16.78 32.71
C GLU A 90 -17.43 15.73 33.83
N GLN A 91 -16.32 15.01 33.96
CA GLN A 91 -16.02 14.31 35.19
C GLN A 91 -16.01 15.46 36.17
N ALA A 92 -17.13 15.59 36.91
CA ALA A 92 -17.19 16.48 38.05
C ALA A 92 -15.99 16.06 38.89
N LEU A 93 -14.92 16.84 38.79
CA LEU A 93 -13.78 16.72 39.65
C LEU A 93 -14.32 17.23 40.98
N ASP A 94 -14.89 16.29 41.73
CA ASP A 94 -15.31 16.54 43.09
C ASP A 94 -14.01 16.66 43.89
N TRP A 95 -13.49 17.88 43.90
CA TRP A 95 -12.46 18.26 44.86
C TRP A 95 -13.19 18.42 46.19
N GLU A 96 -13.39 17.30 46.90
CA GLU A 96 -13.83 17.33 48.28
C GLU A 96 -12.80 18.12 49.11
N GLU A 97 -13.18 19.34 49.54
CA GLU A 97 -12.81 19.95 50.83
C GLU A 97 -13.94 20.86 51.35
#